data_AF-A0A0H3KTC8-F1
#
_entry.id   AF-A0A0H3KTC8-F1
#
_cell.length_a   1.000
_cell.length_b   1.000
_cell.length_c   1.000
_cell.angle_alpha   90.00
_cell.angle_beta   90.00
_cell.angle_gamma   90.00
#
_symmetry.space_group_name_H-M   'P 1'
#
loop_
_entity.id
_entity.type
_entity.pdbx_description
1 polymer ?
#
loop_
_entity_poly.entity_id
_entity_poly.type
_entity_poly.pdbx_seq_one_letter_code
_entity_poly.pdbx_strand_id
1 'polypeptide(L)'
;MTDTLQEEHAAADHAMRNWTFERQGPVKIGSDAHKQMFCRMLLDTHNPYKPAVIDWPPLKPDELERLTSLPIWDIAVQTEGRASIRVATFAATVDDPLLRQALEMDGGEEARHKVVLSKLVEAYGIKLAPEPPYPAPKDPEWSWMVTGFSECIDSFFAFGLFRSAQRSGYFPPELVETFEPVIQEEGRHILFFVNWFAWYWRNMPWWRRPWFFARVAAVWAFLIWERIGIARGIDADGVAHDANFPATGTAAVGDALNPRELLELCLTENDRRMAGYDTRLLRPMFVPRLARFALRFLRK
;
A
#
# COMPACT_ATOMS: atom_id res chain seq x y z
N MET A 1 3.43 -1.23 -35.16
CA MET A 1 3.75 -2.07 -33.98
C MET A 1 4.02 -1.22 -32.76
N THR A 2 4.72 -0.08 -32.87
CA THR A 2 4.91 0.87 -31.75
C THR A 2 3.62 1.53 -31.28
N ASP A 3 2.74 1.97 -32.18
CA ASP A 3 1.50 2.68 -31.80
C ASP A 3 0.53 1.77 -31.03
N THR A 4 0.39 0.51 -31.45
CA THR A 4 -0.46 -0.49 -30.77
C THR A 4 0.02 -0.80 -29.35
N LEU A 5 1.34 -0.92 -29.13
CA LEU A 5 1.91 -1.14 -27.80
C LEU A 5 1.71 0.08 -26.89
N GLN A 6 1.83 1.29 -27.45
CA GLN A 6 1.61 2.52 -26.70
C GLN A 6 0.12 2.70 -26.31
N GLU A 7 -0.80 2.35 -27.21
CA GLU A 7 -2.24 2.31 -26.94
C GLU A 7 -2.60 1.26 -25.87
N GLU A 8 -2.01 0.05 -25.94
CA GLU A 8 -2.20 -1.00 -24.94
C GLU A 8 -1.69 -0.57 -23.56
N HIS A 9 -0.51 0.07 -23.49
CA HIS A 9 0.02 0.61 -22.25
C HIS A 9 -0.87 1.71 -21.66
N ALA A 10 -1.35 2.64 -22.49
CA ALA A 10 -2.26 3.70 -22.04
C ALA A 10 -3.61 3.12 -21.57
N ALA A 11 -4.12 2.09 -22.24
CA ALA A 11 -5.34 1.39 -21.83
C ALA A 11 -5.16 0.66 -20.50
N ALA A 12 -4.05 -0.05 -20.30
CA ALA A 12 -3.72 -0.72 -19.04
C ALA A 12 -3.54 0.29 -17.89
N ASP A 13 -2.86 1.42 -18.16
CA ASP A 13 -2.69 2.51 -17.21
C ASP A 13 -4.04 3.16 -16.82
N HIS A 14 -4.92 3.37 -17.79
CA HIS A 14 -6.27 3.86 -17.55
C HIS A 14 -7.11 2.85 -16.73
N ALA A 15 -7.09 1.56 -17.10
CA ALA A 15 -7.81 0.51 -16.40
C ALA A 15 -7.34 0.34 -14.95
N MET A 16 -6.04 0.45 -14.70
CA MET A 16 -5.46 0.43 -13.36
C MET A 16 -6.02 1.53 -12.44
N ARG A 17 -6.48 2.66 -13.00
CA ARG A 17 -7.02 3.79 -12.24
C ARG A 17 -8.54 3.91 -12.27
N ASN A 18 -9.19 3.29 -13.26
CA ASN A 18 -10.61 3.46 -13.51
C ASN A 18 -11.28 2.12 -13.73
N TRP A 19 -12.22 1.79 -12.85
CA TRP A 19 -12.94 0.53 -12.93
C TRP A 19 -14.35 0.66 -12.37
N THR A 20 -15.32 0.11 -13.09
CA THR A 20 -16.73 0.05 -12.66
C THR A 20 -17.20 -1.39 -12.75
N PHE A 21 -17.97 -1.83 -11.75
CA PHE A 21 -18.45 -3.21 -11.74
C PHE A 21 -19.55 -3.40 -12.78
N GLU A 22 -19.36 -4.40 -13.65
CA GLU A 22 -20.24 -4.70 -14.79
C GLU A 22 -21.73 -4.80 -14.38
N ARG A 23 -22.00 -5.43 -13.23
CA ARG A 23 -23.36 -5.58 -12.71
C ARG A 23 -23.92 -4.24 -12.26
N GLN A 24 -25.06 -3.87 -12.82
CA GLN A 24 -25.82 -2.67 -12.45
C GLN A 24 -26.64 -2.85 -11.17
N GLY A 25 -26.95 -1.74 -10.50
CA GLY A 25 -27.80 -1.69 -9.30
C GLY A 25 -27.06 -1.78 -7.96
N PRO A 26 -27.78 -1.80 -6.82
CA PRO A 26 -27.17 -1.81 -5.50
C PRO A 26 -26.45 -3.13 -5.21
N VAL A 27 -25.28 -3.04 -4.58
CA VAL A 27 -24.50 -4.22 -4.11
C VAL A 27 -24.59 -4.29 -2.58
N LYS A 28 -25.16 -5.37 -2.04
CA LYS A 28 -25.26 -5.57 -0.60
C LYS A 28 -23.90 -6.00 -0.03
N ILE A 29 -23.34 -5.21 0.88
CA ILE A 29 -22.08 -5.55 1.56
C ILE A 29 -22.19 -6.90 2.27
N GLY A 30 -21.21 -7.77 2.02
CA GLY A 30 -21.19 -9.16 2.51
C GLY A 30 -21.90 -10.17 1.61
N SER A 31 -22.57 -9.75 0.53
CA SER A 31 -23.12 -10.71 -0.45
C SER A 31 -22.04 -11.28 -1.38
N ASP A 32 -22.37 -12.33 -2.12
CA ASP A 32 -21.51 -12.83 -3.21
C ASP A 32 -21.25 -11.79 -4.30
N ALA A 33 -22.23 -10.91 -4.59
CA ALA A 33 -22.02 -9.80 -5.52
C ALA A 33 -20.94 -8.84 -5.00
N HIS A 34 -20.90 -8.59 -3.69
CA HIS A 34 -19.84 -7.79 -3.07
C HIS A 34 -18.48 -8.48 -3.17
N LYS A 35 -18.40 -9.79 -2.90
CA LYS A 35 -17.19 -10.60 -3.11
C LYS A 35 -16.65 -10.51 -4.53
N GLN A 36 -17.52 -10.76 -5.50
CA GLN A 36 -17.19 -10.66 -6.91
C GLN A 36 -16.70 -9.26 -7.27
N MET A 37 -17.35 -8.23 -6.75
CA MET A 37 -17.00 -6.84 -7.03
C MET A 37 -15.58 -6.49 -6.62
N PHE A 38 -15.18 -6.74 -5.37
CA PHE A 38 -13.83 -6.36 -4.93
C PHE A 38 -12.74 -7.29 -5.48
N CYS A 39 -13.04 -8.58 -5.70
CA CYS A 39 -12.08 -9.48 -6.34
C CYS A 39 -11.85 -9.12 -7.81
N ARG A 40 -12.93 -8.83 -8.56
CA ARG A 40 -12.83 -8.40 -9.96
C ARG A 40 -12.19 -7.04 -10.10
N MET A 41 -12.48 -6.11 -9.18
CA MET A 41 -11.75 -4.84 -9.13
C MET A 41 -10.25 -5.08 -9.13
N LEU A 42 -9.73 -5.91 -8.21
CA LEU A 42 -8.30 -6.15 -8.15
C LEU A 42 -7.78 -6.87 -9.41
N LEU A 43 -8.46 -7.93 -9.87
CA LEU A 43 -8.00 -8.73 -11.01
C LEU A 43 -8.05 -7.99 -12.36
N ASP A 44 -9.14 -7.27 -12.63
CA ASP A 44 -9.38 -6.62 -13.92
C ASP A 44 -8.55 -5.34 -14.08
N THR A 45 -8.04 -4.78 -12.98
CA THR A 45 -7.22 -3.56 -12.97
C THR A 45 -5.72 -3.84 -12.87
N HIS A 46 -5.32 -5.11 -12.93
CA HIS A 46 -3.92 -5.51 -12.91
C HIS A 46 -3.16 -4.95 -14.12
N ASN A 47 -2.07 -4.24 -13.84
CA ASN A 47 -1.15 -3.77 -14.86
C ASN A 47 0.17 -4.56 -14.77
N PRO A 48 0.48 -5.43 -15.76
CA PRO A 48 1.65 -6.30 -15.70
C PRO A 48 2.94 -5.59 -16.13
N TYR A 49 3.19 -4.39 -15.63
CA TYR A 49 4.44 -3.68 -15.91
C TYR A 49 5.64 -4.46 -15.35
N LYS A 50 6.78 -4.38 -16.05
CA LYS A 50 7.95 -5.20 -15.74
C LYS A 50 9.04 -4.35 -15.07
N PRO A 51 9.43 -4.65 -13.81
CA PRO A 51 10.49 -3.89 -13.14
C PRO A 51 11.81 -3.89 -13.90
N ALA A 52 12.12 -4.98 -14.62
CA ALA A 52 13.37 -5.16 -15.35
C ALA A 52 13.54 -4.23 -16.57
N VAL A 53 12.48 -3.54 -17.03
CA VAL A 53 12.54 -2.61 -18.17
C VAL A 53 12.37 -1.15 -17.75
N ILE A 54 12.36 -0.88 -16.43
CA ILE A 54 12.36 0.49 -15.91
C ILE A 54 13.68 1.16 -16.31
N ASP A 55 13.57 2.29 -17.01
CA ASP A 55 14.70 3.16 -17.31
C ASP A 55 14.98 4.06 -16.11
N TRP A 56 16.02 3.74 -15.36
CA TRP A 56 16.39 4.49 -14.16
C TRP A 56 17.10 5.79 -14.59
N PRO A 57 16.51 6.98 -14.35
CA PRO A 57 17.10 8.21 -14.84
C PRO A 57 18.43 8.51 -14.14
N PRO A 58 19.41 9.08 -14.85
CA PRO A 58 20.64 9.55 -14.22
C PRO A 58 20.32 10.69 -13.24
N LEU A 59 20.89 10.63 -12.04
CA LEU A 59 20.69 11.64 -11.00
C LEU A 59 21.89 12.57 -10.91
N LYS A 60 21.64 13.85 -10.68
CA LYS A 60 22.71 14.80 -10.32
C LYS A 60 23.32 14.39 -8.96
N PRO A 61 24.56 14.80 -8.67
CA PRO A 61 25.23 14.42 -7.42
C PRO A 61 24.41 14.70 -6.15
N ASP A 62 23.74 15.86 -6.09
CA ASP A 62 22.91 16.26 -4.95
C ASP A 62 21.60 15.46 -4.86
N GLU A 63 20.99 15.13 -6.00
CA GLU A 63 19.79 14.27 -6.09
C GLU A 63 20.12 12.83 -5.65
N LEU A 64 21.27 12.30 -6.08
CA LEU A 64 21.76 10.99 -5.69
C LEU A 64 22.10 10.93 -4.19
N GLU A 65 22.74 11.97 -3.65
CA GLU A 65 23.03 12.07 -2.22
C GLU A 65 21.73 12.08 -1.39
N ARG A 66 20.72 12.87 -1.79
CA ARG A 66 19.39 12.84 -1.15
C ARG A 66 18.77 11.45 -1.18
N LEU A 67 18.81 10.77 -2.34
CA LEU A 67 18.21 9.44 -2.48
C LEU A 67 18.92 8.39 -1.62
N THR A 68 20.25 8.36 -1.68
CA THR A 68 21.07 7.35 -1.02
C THR A 68 21.15 7.52 0.50
N SER A 69 20.91 8.74 1.00
CA SER A 69 20.89 9.04 2.44
C SER A 69 19.55 8.74 3.11
N LEU A 70 18.48 8.42 2.37
CA LEU A 70 17.19 8.06 2.96
C LEU A 70 17.32 6.75 3.77
N PRO A 71 17.02 6.76 5.09
CA PRO A 71 17.15 5.57 5.94
C PRO A 71 15.93 4.63 5.82
N ILE A 72 15.35 4.51 4.62
CA ILE A 72 14.11 3.77 4.38
C ILE A 72 14.30 2.50 3.56
N TRP A 73 15.40 2.36 2.82
CA TRP A 73 15.48 1.36 1.74
C TRP A 73 15.46 -0.08 2.24
N ASP A 74 16.18 -0.35 3.34
CA ASP A 74 16.14 -1.66 4.00
C ASP A 74 14.73 -1.99 4.46
N ILE A 75 14.07 -1.02 5.10
CA ILE A 75 12.71 -1.17 5.62
C ILE A 75 11.74 -1.43 4.47
N ALA A 76 11.78 -0.62 3.42
CA ALA A 76 10.88 -0.72 2.28
C ALA A 76 10.99 -2.11 1.63
N VAL A 77 12.20 -2.54 1.22
CA VAL A 77 12.39 -3.86 0.60
C VAL A 77 11.93 -4.99 1.53
N GLN A 78 12.22 -4.88 2.83
CA GLN A 78 11.83 -5.91 3.79
C GLN A 78 10.34 -5.96 4.09
N THR A 79 9.65 -4.83 4.05
CA THR A 79 8.20 -4.73 4.19
C THR A 79 7.52 -5.41 3.01
N GLU A 80 7.89 -5.08 1.77
CA GLU A 80 7.33 -5.73 0.57
C GLU A 80 7.58 -7.25 0.56
N GLY A 81 8.80 -7.66 0.92
CA GLY A 81 9.17 -9.07 1.01
C GLY A 81 8.34 -9.83 2.06
N ARG A 82 7.99 -9.18 3.17
CA ARG A 82 7.18 -9.78 4.24
C ARG A 82 5.70 -9.76 3.89
N ALA A 83 5.19 -8.68 3.29
CA ALA A 83 3.82 -8.56 2.84
C ALA A 83 3.49 -9.68 1.85
N SER A 84 4.30 -9.84 0.80
CA SER A 84 4.08 -10.89 -0.21
C SER A 84 3.94 -12.30 0.39
N ILE A 85 4.80 -12.68 1.35
CA ILE A 85 4.71 -13.98 2.03
C ILE A 85 3.48 -14.08 2.92
N ARG A 86 3.11 -13.02 3.64
CA ARG A 86 1.91 -13.02 4.50
C ARG A 86 0.63 -13.16 3.68
N VAL A 87 0.51 -12.42 2.58
CA VAL A 87 -0.64 -12.52 1.67
C VAL A 87 -0.71 -13.92 1.05
N ALA A 88 0.40 -14.43 0.51
CA ALA A 88 0.44 -15.77 -0.07
C ALA A 88 0.07 -16.86 0.95
N THR A 89 0.54 -16.72 2.19
CA THR A 89 0.23 -17.68 3.26
C THR A 89 -1.25 -17.64 3.63
N PHE A 90 -1.88 -16.46 3.67
CA PHE A 90 -3.31 -16.36 3.89
C PHE A 90 -4.11 -16.89 2.68
N ALA A 91 -3.69 -16.59 1.46
CA ALA A 91 -4.32 -17.07 0.22
C ALA A 91 -4.42 -18.61 0.19
N ALA A 92 -3.37 -19.29 0.64
CA ALA A 92 -3.33 -20.76 0.72
C ALA A 92 -4.39 -21.36 1.67
N THR A 93 -4.96 -20.57 2.58
CA THR A 93 -6.02 -21.00 3.50
C THR A 93 -7.44 -20.78 2.97
N VAL A 94 -7.60 -20.04 1.87
CA VAL A 94 -8.91 -19.60 1.35
C VAL A 94 -9.46 -20.61 0.37
N ASP A 95 -10.64 -21.19 0.62
CA ASP A 95 -11.27 -22.18 -0.29
C ASP A 95 -11.95 -21.58 -1.52
N ASP A 96 -12.47 -20.34 -1.42
CA ASP A 96 -13.17 -19.69 -2.52
C ASP A 96 -12.18 -19.35 -3.65
N PRO A 97 -12.35 -19.90 -4.86
CA PRO A 97 -11.34 -19.81 -5.91
C PRO A 97 -11.15 -18.38 -6.43
N LEU A 98 -12.21 -17.56 -6.48
CA LEU A 98 -12.11 -16.18 -6.93
C LEU A 98 -11.37 -15.32 -5.89
N LEU A 99 -11.70 -15.50 -4.61
CA LEU A 99 -11.01 -14.78 -3.54
C LEU A 99 -9.54 -15.20 -3.43
N ARG A 100 -9.25 -16.50 -3.55
CA ARG A 100 -7.87 -17.00 -3.57
C ARG A 100 -7.08 -16.38 -4.72
N GLN A 101 -7.64 -16.37 -5.93
CA GLN A 101 -6.99 -15.76 -7.10
C GLN A 101 -6.70 -14.27 -6.89
N ALA A 102 -7.63 -13.52 -6.28
CA ALA A 102 -7.41 -12.11 -5.98
C ALA A 102 -6.31 -11.91 -4.93
N LEU A 103 -6.25 -12.74 -3.88
CA LEU A 103 -5.17 -12.70 -2.90
C LEU A 103 -3.81 -13.09 -3.50
N GLU A 104 -3.77 -14.07 -4.41
CA GLU A 104 -2.56 -14.45 -5.13
C GLU A 104 -2.07 -13.31 -6.04
N MET A 105 -3.00 -12.55 -6.64
CA MET A 105 -2.67 -11.33 -7.39
C MET A 105 -2.05 -10.28 -6.48
N ASP A 106 -2.71 -9.97 -5.37
CA ASP A 106 -2.27 -9.00 -4.35
C ASP A 106 -0.83 -9.32 -3.89
N GLY A 107 -0.60 -10.54 -3.38
CA GLY A 107 0.74 -10.95 -2.95
C GLY A 107 1.78 -11.03 -4.07
N GLY A 108 1.35 -11.21 -5.32
CA GLY A 108 2.21 -11.13 -6.50
C GLY A 108 2.62 -9.70 -6.84
N GLU A 109 1.73 -8.73 -6.65
CA GLU A 109 2.02 -7.29 -6.81
C GLU A 109 3.00 -6.83 -5.70
N GLU A 110 2.78 -7.23 -4.44
CA GLU A 110 3.73 -7.02 -3.32
C GLU A 110 5.13 -7.58 -3.62
N ALA A 111 5.19 -8.83 -4.13
CA ALA A 111 6.46 -9.44 -4.52
C ALA A 111 7.14 -8.66 -5.64
N ARG A 112 6.37 -8.05 -6.53
CA ARG A 112 6.89 -7.22 -7.62
C ARG A 112 7.37 -5.85 -7.12
N HIS A 113 6.68 -5.23 -6.15
CA HIS A 113 7.14 -3.98 -5.51
C HIS A 113 8.52 -4.15 -4.89
N LYS A 114 8.74 -5.26 -4.19
CA LYS A 114 10.05 -5.66 -3.69
C LYS A 114 11.12 -5.67 -4.78
N VAL A 115 10.81 -6.24 -5.96
CA VAL A 115 11.74 -6.30 -7.09
C VAL A 115 12.00 -4.90 -7.67
N VAL A 116 10.99 -4.03 -7.77
CA VAL A 116 11.15 -2.63 -8.19
C VAL A 116 12.13 -1.92 -7.26
N LEU A 117 11.92 -2.01 -5.95
CA LEU A 117 12.79 -1.39 -4.95
C LEU A 117 14.21 -1.97 -4.98
N SER A 118 14.33 -3.29 -5.11
CA SER A 118 15.63 -3.97 -5.25
C SER A 118 16.40 -3.50 -6.48
N LYS A 119 15.70 -3.21 -7.58
CA LYS A 119 16.30 -2.67 -8.81
C LYS A 119 16.68 -1.19 -8.67
N LEU A 120 15.90 -0.39 -7.94
CA LEU A 120 16.26 0.99 -7.61
C LEU A 120 17.60 1.03 -6.85
N VAL A 121 17.71 0.23 -5.79
CA VAL A 121 18.91 0.27 -4.92
C VAL A 121 20.15 -0.21 -5.66
N GLU A 122 20.00 -1.20 -6.54
CA GLU A 122 21.06 -1.68 -7.44
C GLU A 122 21.48 -0.56 -8.41
N ALA A 123 20.51 0.09 -9.07
CA ALA A 123 20.77 1.13 -10.07
C ALA A 123 21.53 2.35 -9.50
N TYR A 124 21.23 2.73 -8.25
CA TYR A 124 21.84 3.91 -7.60
C TYR A 124 22.93 3.56 -6.58
N GLY A 125 23.34 2.30 -6.48
CA GLY A 125 24.44 1.87 -5.60
C GLY A 125 24.14 2.02 -4.10
N ILE A 126 22.86 1.94 -3.72
CA ILE A 126 22.42 1.98 -2.31
C ILE A 126 22.74 0.63 -1.67
N LYS A 127 23.53 0.65 -0.59
CA LYS A 127 23.91 -0.55 0.12
C LYS A 127 22.81 -0.94 1.11
N LEU A 128 22.17 -2.07 0.86
CA LEU A 128 21.23 -2.67 1.80
C LEU A 128 21.95 -3.53 2.85
N ALA A 129 21.36 -3.61 4.03
CA ALA A 129 21.63 -4.65 4.98
C ALA A 129 21.28 -6.03 4.40
N PRO A 130 21.90 -7.13 4.88
CA PRO A 130 21.52 -8.47 4.48
C PRO A 130 20.03 -8.72 4.72
N GLU A 131 19.37 -9.23 3.68
CA GLU A 131 17.94 -9.49 3.74
C GLU A 131 17.64 -10.65 4.71
N PRO A 132 16.70 -10.47 5.67
CA PRO A 132 16.29 -11.56 6.54
C PRO A 132 15.45 -12.59 5.77
N PRO A 133 15.42 -13.85 6.22
CA PRO A 133 14.45 -14.81 5.68
C PRO A 133 13.02 -14.38 6.01
N TYR A 134 12.09 -14.63 5.08
CA TYR A 134 10.66 -14.39 5.26
C TYR A 134 9.91 -15.72 5.44
N PRO A 135 9.95 -16.36 6.63
CA PRO A 135 9.20 -17.58 6.86
C PRO A 135 7.69 -17.32 6.81
N ALA A 136 6.92 -18.31 6.37
CA ALA A 136 5.47 -18.26 6.43
C ALA A 136 5.00 -18.01 7.89
N PRO A 137 4.08 -17.06 8.12
CA PRO A 137 3.55 -16.79 9.44
C PRO A 137 2.78 -17.99 10.00
N LYS A 138 2.87 -18.19 11.32
CA LYS A 138 2.12 -19.24 12.04
C LYS A 138 0.62 -19.00 12.06
N ASP A 139 0.21 -17.73 12.03
CA ASP A 139 -1.19 -17.31 12.06
C ASP A 139 -1.50 -16.47 10.81
N PRO A 140 -1.96 -17.13 9.73
CA PRO A 140 -2.17 -16.45 8.44
C PRO A 140 -3.22 -15.35 8.51
N GLU A 141 -4.34 -15.57 9.22
CA GLU A 141 -5.42 -14.57 9.35
C GLU A 141 -4.93 -13.34 10.14
N TRP A 142 -4.20 -13.55 11.24
CA TRP A 142 -3.61 -12.44 11.99
C TRP A 142 -2.66 -11.61 11.13
N SER A 143 -1.71 -12.28 10.47
CA SER A 143 -0.69 -11.62 9.66
C SER A 143 -1.29 -10.88 8.46
N TRP A 144 -2.32 -11.42 7.82
CA TRP A 144 -3.06 -10.71 6.77
C TRP A 144 -3.78 -9.47 7.29
N MET A 145 -4.43 -9.56 8.46
CA MET A 145 -5.04 -8.37 9.08
C MET A 145 -4.01 -7.32 9.44
N VAL A 146 -2.85 -7.71 10.00
CA VAL A 146 -1.75 -6.78 10.32
C VAL A 146 -1.27 -6.07 9.07
N THR A 147 -0.99 -6.82 8.00
CA THR A 147 -0.55 -6.28 6.71
C THR A 147 -1.56 -5.28 6.15
N GLY A 148 -2.81 -5.69 5.88
CA GLY A 148 -3.78 -4.79 5.24
C GLY A 148 -4.21 -3.58 6.10
N PHE A 149 -4.24 -3.70 7.43
CA PHE A 149 -4.44 -2.52 8.29
C PHE A 149 -3.22 -1.61 8.32
N SER A 150 -1.99 -2.15 8.24
CA SER A 150 -0.78 -1.34 8.14
C SER A 150 -0.75 -0.60 6.81
N GLU A 151 -0.98 -1.27 5.68
CA GLU A 151 -1.05 -0.66 4.35
C GLU A 151 -2.08 0.48 4.31
N CYS A 152 -3.24 0.32 4.94
CA CYS A 152 -4.22 1.42 5.05
C CYS A 152 -3.66 2.68 5.73
N ILE A 153 -2.72 2.54 6.67
CA ILE A 153 -2.02 3.65 7.31
C ILE A 153 -0.89 4.12 6.40
N ASP A 154 -0.09 3.20 5.89
CA ASP A 154 1.14 3.47 5.20
C ASP A 154 0.88 4.11 3.84
N SER A 155 -0.03 3.55 3.04
CA SER A 155 -0.57 4.15 1.81
C SER A 155 -1.07 5.57 2.02
N PHE A 156 -1.85 5.83 3.09
CA PHE A 156 -2.42 7.16 3.33
C PHE A 156 -1.33 8.24 3.45
N PHE A 157 -0.26 7.95 4.20
CA PHE A 157 0.87 8.88 4.33
C PHE A 157 1.77 8.87 3.09
N ALA A 158 2.02 7.70 2.49
CA ALA A 158 2.81 7.56 1.27
C ALA A 158 2.23 8.40 0.14
N PHE A 159 0.92 8.43 -0.06
CA PHE A 159 0.26 9.23 -1.09
C PHE A 159 0.57 10.73 -0.96
N GLY A 160 0.52 11.26 0.27
CA GLY A 160 0.84 12.66 0.53
C GLY A 160 2.33 12.96 0.38
N LEU A 161 3.20 12.11 0.95
CA LEU A 161 4.66 12.27 0.85
C LEU A 161 5.13 12.20 -0.60
N PHE A 162 4.60 11.25 -1.36
CA PHE A 162 4.91 11.08 -2.77
C PHE A 162 4.52 12.31 -3.58
N ARG A 163 3.30 12.84 -3.34
CA ARG A 163 2.86 14.07 -3.99
C ARG A 163 3.67 15.29 -3.56
N SER A 164 4.12 15.34 -2.30
CA SER A 164 5.03 16.38 -1.82
C SER A 164 6.34 16.35 -2.61
N ALA A 165 6.96 15.17 -2.74
CA ALA A 165 8.20 14.98 -3.52
C ALA A 165 8.05 15.42 -4.98
N GLN A 166 6.92 15.11 -5.62
CA GLN A 166 6.63 15.57 -7.00
C GLN A 166 6.54 17.09 -7.10
N ARG A 167 5.96 17.77 -6.10
CA ARG A 167 5.74 19.22 -6.14
C ARG A 167 6.97 20.03 -5.76
N SER A 168 7.79 19.50 -4.85
CA SER A 168 8.97 20.20 -4.33
C SER A 168 10.18 20.10 -5.27
N GLY A 169 10.17 19.16 -6.22
CA GLY A 169 11.35 18.86 -7.04
C GLY A 169 12.49 18.23 -6.23
N TYR A 170 12.17 17.64 -5.06
CA TYR A 170 13.14 16.99 -4.20
C TYR A 170 13.88 15.85 -4.94
N PHE A 171 13.14 15.13 -5.80
CA PHE A 171 13.65 14.18 -6.77
C PHE A 171 13.25 14.57 -8.20
N PRO A 172 14.01 14.14 -9.23
CA PRO A 172 13.63 14.34 -10.62
C PRO A 172 12.24 13.75 -10.92
N PRO A 173 11.38 14.44 -11.68
CA PRO A 173 10.05 13.93 -12.05
C PRO A 173 10.08 12.52 -12.62
N GLU A 174 11.08 12.20 -13.44
CA GLU A 174 11.25 10.91 -14.10
C GLU A 174 11.47 9.77 -13.08
N LEU A 175 12.22 10.06 -12.01
CA LEU A 175 12.44 9.09 -10.93
C LEU A 175 11.15 8.86 -10.15
N VAL A 176 10.40 9.93 -9.88
CA VAL A 176 9.15 9.81 -9.13
C VAL A 176 8.09 9.10 -9.96
N GLU A 177 7.95 9.44 -11.25
CA GLU A 177 6.98 8.80 -12.17
C GLU A 177 7.16 7.29 -12.28
N THR A 178 8.40 6.80 -12.17
CA THR A 178 8.71 5.36 -12.13
C THR A 178 7.96 4.60 -11.03
N PHE A 179 7.68 5.25 -9.91
CA PHE A 179 6.95 4.66 -8.78
C PHE A 179 5.44 4.88 -8.84
N GLU A 180 4.93 5.71 -9.73
CA GLU A 180 3.49 6.00 -9.78
C GLU A 180 2.63 4.73 -9.93
N PRO A 181 3.02 3.71 -10.73
CA PRO A 181 2.31 2.43 -10.77
C PRO A 181 2.31 1.69 -9.42
N VAL A 182 3.44 1.65 -8.70
CA VAL A 182 3.54 1.04 -7.35
C VAL A 182 2.55 1.73 -6.41
N ILE A 183 2.58 3.06 -6.35
CA ILE A 183 1.70 3.83 -5.45
C ILE A 183 0.22 3.70 -5.86
N GLN A 184 -0.09 3.44 -7.14
CA GLN A 184 -1.47 3.18 -7.55
C GLN A 184 -1.94 1.76 -7.17
N GLU A 185 -1.04 0.78 -7.16
CA GLU A 185 -1.31 -0.60 -6.72
C GLU A 185 -1.62 -0.68 -5.24
N GLU A 186 -0.87 0.04 -4.41
CA GLU A 186 -1.18 0.25 -2.99
C GLU A 186 -2.63 0.74 -2.77
N GLY A 187 -3.09 1.66 -3.63
CA GLY A 187 -4.48 2.11 -3.64
C GLY A 187 -5.49 0.99 -3.94
N ARG A 188 -5.12 0.01 -4.76
CA ARG A 188 -5.94 -1.17 -5.08
C ARG A 188 -5.92 -2.17 -3.94
N HIS A 189 -4.78 -2.41 -3.31
CA HIS A 189 -4.62 -3.33 -2.17
C HIS A 189 -5.47 -2.88 -0.97
N ILE A 190 -5.37 -1.60 -0.56
CA ILE A 190 -6.18 -1.10 0.55
C ILE A 190 -7.69 -1.12 0.23
N LEU A 191 -8.08 -0.93 -1.03
CA LEU A 191 -9.47 -1.08 -1.47
C LEU A 191 -9.93 -2.52 -1.41
N PHE A 192 -9.12 -3.45 -1.91
CA PHE A 192 -9.39 -4.88 -1.84
C PHE A 192 -9.52 -5.32 -0.38
N PHE A 193 -8.56 -4.96 0.48
CA PHE A 193 -8.54 -5.32 1.90
C PHE A 193 -9.77 -4.83 2.66
N VAL A 194 -10.16 -3.55 2.56
CA VAL A 194 -11.32 -3.06 3.35
C VAL A 194 -12.65 -3.69 2.91
N ASN A 195 -12.78 -4.02 1.63
CA ASN A 195 -13.97 -4.71 1.11
C ASN A 195 -13.94 -6.20 1.50
N TRP A 196 -12.77 -6.85 1.42
CA TRP A 196 -12.57 -8.19 1.97
C TRP A 196 -12.92 -8.23 3.46
N PHE A 197 -12.37 -7.33 4.27
CA PHE A 197 -12.62 -7.25 5.71
C PHE A 197 -14.12 -7.15 5.99
N ALA A 198 -14.79 -6.22 5.32
CA ALA A 198 -16.24 -6.00 5.48
C ALA A 198 -17.10 -7.18 5.03
N TRP A 199 -16.65 -7.94 4.02
CA TRP A 199 -17.29 -9.16 3.57
C TRP A 199 -17.02 -10.32 4.55
N TYR A 200 -15.78 -10.45 5.03
CA TYR A 200 -15.28 -11.56 5.83
C TYR A 200 -16.06 -11.70 7.14
N TRP A 201 -16.11 -10.64 7.95
CA TRP A 201 -16.83 -10.70 9.23
C TRP A 201 -18.35 -10.83 9.06
N ARG A 202 -18.90 -10.35 7.93
CA ARG A 202 -20.34 -10.48 7.64
C ARG A 202 -20.74 -11.90 7.26
N ASN A 203 -19.85 -12.66 6.61
CA ASN A 203 -20.05 -14.07 6.29
C ASN A 203 -19.64 -15.00 7.44
N MET A 204 -19.00 -14.46 8.47
CA MET A 204 -18.66 -15.19 9.68
C MET A 204 -19.91 -15.46 10.55
N PRO A 205 -20.05 -16.66 11.14
CA PRO A 205 -21.08 -16.96 12.12
C PRO A 205 -21.09 -15.95 13.26
N TRP A 206 -22.27 -15.53 13.69
CA TRP A 206 -22.43 -14.43 14.65
C TRP A 206 -21.67 -14.66 15.97
N TRP A 207 -21.54 -15.91 16.41
CA TRP A 207 -20.84 -16.28 17.64
C TRP A 207 -19.30 -16.17 17.55
N ARG A 208 -18.71 -16.21 16.36
CA ARG A 208 -17.26 -15.98 16.17
C ARG A 208 -16.91 -14.49 16.13
N ARG A 209 -17.88 -13.63 15.84
CA ARG A 209 -17.66 -12.18 15.65
C ARG A 209 -17.07 -11.48 16.87
N PRO A 210 -17.51 -11.74 18.13
CA PRO A 210 -16.90 -11.11 19.29
C PRO A 210 -15.40 -11.41 19.39
N TRP A 211 -15.00 -12.66 19.17
CA TRP A 211 -13.60 -13.06 19.15
C TRP A 211 -12.84 -12.40 18.00
N PHE A 212 -13.40 -12.40 16.79
CA PHE A 212 -12.80 -11.73 15.63
C PHE A 212 -12.56 -10.23 15.91
N PHE A 213 -13.53 -9.53 16.48
CA PHE A 213 -13.35 -8.11 16.83
C PHE A 213 -12.33 -7.89 17.95
N ALA A 214 -12.20 -8.83 18.90
CA ALA A 214 -11.12 -8.80 19.88
C ALA A 214 -9.74 -8.96 19.20
N ARG A 215 -9.63 -9.87 18.21
CA ARG A 215 -8.41 -10.01 17.40
C ARG A 215 -8.09 -8.72 16.64
N VAL A 216 -9.09 -8.10 16.00
CA VAL A 216 -8.92 -6.81 15.30
C VAL A 216 -8.43 -5.72 16.27
N ALA A 217 -9.00 -5.63 17.47
CA ALA A 217 -8.54 -4.69 18.49
C ALA A 217 -7.08 -4.95 18.89
N ALA A 218 -6.69 -6.22 19.02
CA ALA A 218 -5.31 -6.59 19.31
C ALA A 218 -4.35 -6.26 18.15
N VAL A 219 -4.78 -6.41 16.88
CA VAL A 219 -4.01 -5.95 15.72
C VAL A 219 -3.79 -4.44 15.78
N TRP A 220 -4.82 -3.65 16.07
CA TRP A 220 -4.68 -2.20 16.22
C TRP A 220 -3.76 -1.82 17.39
N ALA A 221 -3.88 -2.50 18.53
CA ALA A 221 -2.99 -2.27 19.67
C ALA A 221 -1.53 -2.56 19.31
N PHE A 222 -1.28 -3.65 18.57
CA PHE A 222 0.03 -4.01 18.05
C PHE A 222 0.57 -2.93 17.09
N LEU A 223 -0.20 -2.51 16.09
CA LEU A 223 0.20 -1.49 15.11
C LEU A 223 0.51 -0.12 15.77
N ILE A 224 -0.25 0.25 16.80
CA ILE A 224 -0.01 1.48 17.58
C ILE A 224 1.27 1.34 18.39
N TRP A 225 1.47 0.19 19.05
CA TRP A 225 2.66 -0.07 19.86
C TRP A 225 3.93 -0.02 19.02
N GLU A 226 3.95 -0.66 17.85
CA GLU A 226 5.09 -0.59 16.92
C GLU A 226 5.40 0.86 16.54
N ARG A 227 4.40 1.64 16.10
CA ARG A 227 4.58 3.05 15.72
C ARG A 227 5.09 3.93 16.86
N ILE A 228 4.68 3.68 18.11
CA ILE A 228 5.21 4.38 19.29
C ILE A 228 6.66 4.01 19.59
N GLY A 229 7.02 2.72 19.45
CA GLY A 229 8.40 2.25 19.64
C GLY A 229 9.38 2.97 18.71
N ILE A 230 8.98 3.10 17.45
CA ILE A 230 9.71 3.81 16.39
C ILE A 230 9.89 5.30 16.74
N ALA A 231 8.79 5.98 17.07
CA ALA A 231 8.83 7.41 17.43
C ALA A 231 9.68 7.70 18.67
N ARG A 232 9.92 6.70 19.52
CA ARG A 232 10.77 6.81 20.72
C ARG A 232 12.21 6.37 20.49
N GLY A 233 12.56 5.89 19.29
CA GLY A 233 13.89 5.35 18.99
C GLY A 233 14.25 4.11 19.80
N ILE A 234 13.25 3.34 20.25
CA ILE A 234 13.42 2.15 21.11
C ILE A 234 13.65 0.87 20.27
N ASP A 235 13.82 0.98 18.96
CA ASP A 235 14.21 -0.14 18.10
C ASP A 235 15.70 -0.47 18.29
N ALA A 236 15.99 -1.22 19.36
CA ALA A 236 17.33 -1.66 19.73
C ALA A 236 17.85 -2.86 18.90
N ASP A 237 17.01 -3.49 18.08
CA ASP A 237 17.32 -4.77 17.44
C ASP A 237 17.52 -4.69 15.90
N GLY A 238 17.40 -3.51 15.29
CA GLY A 238 17.68 -3.33 13.84
C GLY A 238 16.77 -4.14 12.90
N VAL A 239 15.63 -4.63 13.39
CA VAL A 239 14.64 -5.36 12.59
C VAL A 239 13.67 -4.36 11.95
N ALA A 240 13.53 -4.37 10.63
CA ALA A 240 12.50 -3.59 9.97
C ALA A 240 11.11 -4.09 10.37
N HIS A 241 10.36 -3.23 11.09
CA HIS A 241 8.93 -3.37 11.34
C HIS A 241 8.12 -2.65 10.26
N ASP A 242 6.99 -3.23 9.82
CA ASP A 242 6.15 -2.69 8.74
C ASP A 242 5.67 -1.25 9.04
N ALA A 243 5.53 -0.92 10.32
CA ALA A 243 5.15 0.41 10.82
C ALA A 243 6.18 1.54 10.61
N ASN A 244 7.41 1.24 10.18
CA ASN A 244 8.50 2.21 10.05
C ASN A 244 8.38 3.16 8.85
N PHE A 245 7.71 2.73 7.78
CA PHE A 245 7.75 3.42 6.50
C PHE A 245 7.24 4.89 6.56
N PRO A 246 6.08 5.20 7.17
CA PRO A 246 5.59 6.58 7.22
C PRO A 246 6.43 7.49 8.12
N ALA A 247 6.92 6.98 9.25
CA ALA A 247 7.66 7.77 10.22
C ALA A 247 9.01 8.22 9.64
N THR A 248 9.73 7.29 9.02
CA THR A 248 11.04 7.56 8.44
C THR A 248 10.94 8.34 7.13
N GLY A 249 9.94 8.06 6.29
CA GLY A 249 9.68 8.82 5.07
C GLY A 249 9.27 10.28 5.34
N THR A 250 8.47 10.51 6.39
CA THR A 250 8.07 11.88 6.79
C THR A 250 9.26 12.70 7.27
N ALA A 251 10.17 12.12 8.06
CA ALA A 251 11.35 12.84 8.55
C ALA A 251 12.31 13.28 7.43
N ALA A 252 12.34 12.55 6.30
CA ALA A 252 13.30 12.84 5.23
C ALA A 252 12.72 13.70 4.09
N VAL A 253 11.43 13.54 3.77
CA VAL A 253 10.76 14.22 2.64
C VAL A 253 9.75 15.27 3.12
N GLY A 254 9.28 15.17 4.36
CA GLY A 254 8.24 16.01 4.94
C GLY A 254 8.70 17.34 5.50
N ASP A 255 10.00 17.55 5.73
CA ASP A 255 10.54 18.77 6.36
C ASP A 255 10.27 20.07 5.58
N ALA A 256 9.90 19.97 4.30
CA ALA A 256 9.49 21.11 3.47
C ALA A 256 8.00 21.52 3.68
N LEU A 257 7.17 20.67 4.29
CA LEU A 257 5.75 20.94 4.54
C LEU A 257 5.46 21.03 6.03
N ASN A 258 4.62 21.99 6.43
CA ASN A 258 4.13 21.95 7.80
C ASN A 258 3.18 20.73 8.00
N PRO A 259 3.02 20.20 9.23
CA PRO A 259 2.21 19.01 9.47
C PRO A 259 0.75 19.11 8.99
N ARG A 260 0.21 20.34 8.92
CA ARG A 260 -1.15 20.59 8.42
C ARG A 260 -1.23 20.35 6.92
N GLU A 261 -0.32 20.95 6.15
CA GLU A 261 -0.23 20.81 4.69
C GLU A 261 -0.03 19.36 4.29
N LEU A 262 0.84 18.62 5.00
CA LEU A 262 1.03 17.20 4.74
C LEU A 262 -0.27 16.40 4.91
N LEU A 263 -1.01 16.60 6.01
CA LEU A 263 -2.28 15.91 6.24
C LEU A 263 -3.36 16.29 5.21
N GLU A 264 -3.44 17.56 4.81
CA GLU A 264 -4.34 18.02 3.74
C GLU A 264 -3.99 17.38 2.40
N LEU A 265 -2.68 17.21 2.11
CA LEU A 265 -2.20 16.55 0.92
C LEU A 265 -2.50 15.04 0.94
N CYS A 266 -2.25 14.35 2.05
CA CYS A 266 -2.61 12.95 2.24
C CYS A 266 -4.10 12.71 1.99
N LEU A 267 -4.98 13.57 2.53
CA LEU A 267 -6.43 13.47 2.31
C LEU A 267 -6.80 13.62 0.84
N THR A 268 -6.23 14.63 0.17
CA THR A 268 -6.51 14.92 -1.24
C THR A 268 -6.06 13.77 -2.14
N GLU A 269 -4.85 13.27 -1.92
CA GLU A 269 -4.29 12.19 -2.73
C GLU A 269 -4.98 10.85 -2.44
N ASN A 270 -5.32 10.56 -1.18
CA ASN A 270 -6.15 9.40 -0.84
C ASN A 270 -7.48 9.40 -1.59
N ASP A 271 -8.19 10.54 -1.61
CA ASP A 271 -9.45 10.66 -2.34
C ASP A 271 -9.22 10.56 -3.86
N ARG A 272 -8.17 11.18 -4.40
CA ARG A 272 -7.81 11.13 -5.84
C ARG A 272 -7.53 9.70 -6.31
N ARG A 273 -6.69 8.96 -5.59
CA ARG A 273 -6.23 7.61 -5.96
C ARG A 273 -7.38 6.61 -6.06
N MET A 274 -8.43 6.82 -5.25
CA MET A 274 -9.59 5.93 -5.19
C MET A 274 -10.83 6.43 -5.94
N ALA A 275 -10.76 7.62 -6.55
CA ALA A 275 -11.90 8.27 -7.19
C ALA A 275 -12.39 7.54 -8.46
N GLY A 276 -11.48 6.90 -9.20
CA GLY A 276 -11.81 6.22 -10.46
C GLY A 276 -12.44 4.84 -10.30
N TYR A 277 -12.47 4.28 -9.08
CA TYR A 277 -13.13 2.99 -8.83
C TYR A 277 -14.59 3.18 -8.46
N ASP A 278 -15.40 2.17 -8.77
CA ASP A 278 -16.82 2.10 -8.48
C ASP A 278 -17.16 2.58 -7.05
N THR A 279 -18.10 3.52 -6.95
CA THR A 279 -18.47 4.19 -5.69
C THR A 279 -19.19 3.28 -4.71
N ARG A 280 -19.65 2.11 -5.14
CA ARG A 280 -20.28 1.10 -4.27
C ARG A 280 -19.25 0.31 -3.45
N LEU A 281 -17.97 0.31 -3.85
CA LEU A 281 -16.89 -0.26 -3.06
C LEU A 281 -16.63 0.61 -1.82
N LEU A 282 -16.36 -0.03 -0.69
CA LEU A 282 -15.95 0.65 0.52
C LEU A 282 -14.56 1.29 0.34
N ARG A 283 -14.34 2.39 1.07
CA ARG A 283 -13.05 3.10 1.16
C ARG A 283 -12.48 2.99 2.58
N PRO A 284 -11.15 2.96 2.76
CA PRO A 284 -10.52 3.04 4.07
C PRO A 284 -10.80 4.43 4.67
N MET A 285 -11.62 4.47 5.73
CA MET A 285 -12.07 5.74 6.34
C MET A 285 -11.48 6.02 7.71
N PHE A 286 -10.80 5.07 8.35
CA PHE A 286 -10.30 5.25 9.72
C PHE A 286 -9.23 6.35 9.78
N VAL A 287 -8.13 6.18 9.04
CA VAL A 287 -7.02 7.15 9.01
C VAL A 287 -7.45 8.51 8.44
N PRO A 288 -8.21 8.60 7.32
CA PRO A 288 -8.73 9.88 6.84
C PRO A 288 -9.64 10.60 7.84
N ARG A 289 -10.41 9.89 8.68
CA ARG A 289 -11.24 10.52 9.73
C ARG A 289 -10.38 11.06 10.87
N LEU A 290 -9.34 10.33 11.28
CA LEU A 290 -8.38 10.79 12.29
C LEU A 290 -7.61 12.02 11.79
N ALA A 291 -7.15 12.02 10.54
CA ALA A 291 -6.48 13.16 9.92
C ALA A 291 -7.39 14.40 9.89
N ARG A 292 -8.65 14.27 9.43
CA ARG A 292 -9.65 15.36 9.45
C ARG A 292 -9.94 15.85 10.88
N PHE A 293 -9.90 14.98 11.87
CA PHE A 293 -10.04 15.36 13.27
C PHE A 293 -8.82 16.14 13.77
N ALA A 294 -7.59 15.66 13.50
CA ALA A 294 -6.34 16.33 13.87
C ALA A 294 -6.23 17.74 13.25
N LEU A 295 -6.66 17.91 11.99
CA LEU A 295 -6.68 19.20 11.29
C LEU A 295 -7.53 20.29 11.97
N ARG A 296 -8.45 19.92 12.89
CA ARG A 296 -9.22 20.88 13.69
C ARG A 296 -8.38 21.54 14.79
N PHE A 297 -7.27 20.93 15.18
CA PHE A 297 -6.41 21.39 16.26
C PHE A 297 -5.10 22.01 15.76
N LEU A 298 -4.69 21.69 14.52
CA LEU A 298 -3.53 22.31 13.88
C LEU A 298 -3.87 23.74 13.45
N ARG A 299 -3.04 24.71 13.84
CA ARG A 299 -3.20 26.11 13.42
C ARG A 299 -3.01 26.21 11.91
N LYS A 300 -3.74 27.13 11.29
CA LYS A 300 -3.47 27.57 9.92
C LYS A 300 -2.13 28.27 9.85
#